data_AF-A0A6G6WGF7-F1
#
_entry.id   AF-A0A6G6WGF7-F1
#
_cell.length_a   1.000
_cell.length_b   1.000
_cell.length_c   1.000
_cell.angle_alpha   90.00
_cell.angle_beta   90.00
_cell.angle_gamma   90.00
#
_symmetry.space_group_name_H-M   'P 1'
#
loop_
_entity.id
_entity.type
_entity.pdbx_description
1 polymer ?
#
loop_
_entity_poly.entity_id
_entity_poly.type
_entity_poly.pdbx_seq_one_letter_code
_entity_poly.pdbx_strand_id
1 'polypeptide(L)' 'MADKKGKGSSTAQKANAKAAEEGKKNPRKSSAAQAELGKKGGKTQKKS' A
#
# COMPACT_ATOMS: atom_id res chain seq x y z
N MET A 1 -2.18 19.73 1.45
CA MET A 1 -1.86 18.53 2.27
C MET A 1 -1.22 17.47 1.36
N ALA A 2 0.08 17.58 1.08
CA ALA A 2 0.80 16.66 0.19
C ALA A 2 1.74 15.69 0.96
N ASP A 3 1.73 15.78 2.29
CA ASP A 3 2.85 15.37 3.13
C ASP A 3 2.74 13.92 3.66
N LYS A 4 1.65 13.21 3.33
CA LYS A 4 1.42 11.82 3.77
C LYS A 4 1.28 10.81 2.63
N LYS A 5 1.79 11.12 1.43
CA LYS A 5 1.84 10.15 0.31
C LYS A 5 3.17 9.37 0.33
N GLY A 6 3.34 8.45 1.29
CA GLY A 6 4.56 7.65 1.42
C GLY A 6 4.51 6.57 2.51
N LYS A 7 5.66 5.94 2.79
CA LYS A 7 5.84 4.86 3.80
C LYS A 7 5.34 5.23 5.21
N GLY A 8 5.23 6.53 5.53
CA GLY A 8 4.66 7.05 6.78
C GLY A 8 3.17 7.39 6.74
N SER A 9 2.45 7.05 5.66
CA SER A 9 1.00 7.18 5.61
C SER A 9 0.32 6.17 6.54
N SER A 10 -0.79 6.54 7.17
CA SER A 10 -1.61 5.61 7.98
C SER A 10 -2.01 4.37 7.18
N THR A 11 -2.31 4.54 5.90
CA THR A 11 -2.60 3.45 4.96
C THR A 11 -1.40 2.51 4.76
N ALA A 12 -0.19 3.07 4.67
CA ALA A 12 1.03 2.27 4.52
C ALA A 12 1.35 1.48 5.79
N GLN A 13 1.12 2.07 6.97
CA GLN A 13 1.29 1.39 8.25
C GLN A 13 0.33 0.21 8.41
N LYS A 14 -0.97 0.41 8.14
CA LYS A 14 -1.98 -0.66 8.19
C LYS A 14 -1.64 -1.80 7.24
N ALA A 15 -1.21 -1.47 6.02
CA ALA A 15 -0.79 -2.48 5.05
C ALA A 15 0.46 -3.25 5.50
N ASN A 16 1.48 -2.56 6.04
CA ASN A 16 2.68 -3.22 6.55
C ASN A 16 2.36 -4.15 7.73
N ALA A 17 1.44 -3.77 8.62
CA ALA A 17 0.99 -4.61 9.73
C ALA A 17 0.34 -5.92 9.21
N LYS A 18 -0.64 -5.83 8.30
CA LYS A 18 -1.28 -7.01 7.70
C LYS A 18 -0.28 -7.89 6.94
N ALA A 19 0.69 -7.27 6.27
CA ALA A 19 1.74 -8.00 5.59
C ALA A 19 2.65 -8.75 6.56
N ALA A 20 2.98 -8.13 7.70
CA ALA A 20 3.76 -8.76 8.76
C ALA A 20 3.03 -9.94 9.40
N GLU A 21 1.70 -9.85 9.60
CA GLU A 21 0.88 -10.97 10.05
C GLU A 21 0.91 -12.14 9.06
N GLU A 22 0.97 -11.87 7.76
CA GLU A 22 1.20 -12.91 6.73
C GLU A 22 2.67 -13.36 6.62
N GLY A 23 3.59 -12.85 7.44
CA GLY A 23 5.04 -13.13 7.35
C GLY A 23 5.73 -12.52 6.12
N LYS A 24 5.07 -11.58 5.44
CA LYS A 24 5.53 -10.97 4.19
C LYS A 24 6.20 -9.62 4.47
N LYS A 25 7.49 -9.53 4.15
CA LYS A 25 8.28 -8.27 4.27
C LYS A 25 7.81 -7.16 3.33
N ASN A 26 7.03 -7.49 2.30
CA ASN A 26 6.52 -6.53 1.33
C ASN A 26 4.99 -6.55 1.30
N PRO A 27 4.30 -5.45 1.68
CA PRO A 27 2.84 -5.38 1.67
C PRO A 27 2.23 -5.47 0.27
N ARG A 28 3.02 -5.36 -0.80
CA ARG A 28 2.56 -5.60 -2.17
C ARG A 28 2.53 -7.08 -2.57
N LYS A 29 3.07 -7.97 -1.72
CA LYS A 29 3.01 -9.43 -1.90
C LYS A 29 1.94 -10.08 -1.02
N SER A 30 1.40 -9.33 -0.06
CA SER A 30 0.30 -9.73 0.81
C SER A 30 -1.01 -9.28 0.18
N SER A 31 -1.93 -10.22 -0.02
CA SER A 31 -3.24 -9.91 -0.61
C SER A 31 -4.04 -9.00 0.33
N ALA A 32 -3.97 -9.27 1.64
CA ALA A 32 -4.65 -8.48 2.66
C ALA A 32 -4.10 -7.05 2.78
N ALA A 33 -2.78 -6.89 2.65
CA ALA A 33 -2.14 -5.57 2.66
C ALA A 33 -2.38 -4.80 1.36
N GLN A 34 -2.49 -5.48 0.21
CA GLN A 34 -2.87 -4.82 -1.04
C GLN A 34 -4.28 -4.24 -0.99
N ALA A 35 -5.22 -4.86 -0.25
CA ALA A 35 -6.54 -4.30 -0.03
C ALA A 35 -6.48 -2.94 0.69
N GLU A 36 -5.62 -2.79 1.70
CA GLU A 36 -5.40 -1.53 2.41
C GLU A 36 -4.68 -0.48 1.55
N LEU A 37 -3.66 -0.89 0.77
CA LEU A 37 -2.91 0.02 -0.11
C LEU A 37 -3.73 0.56 -1.29
N GLY A 38 -4.89 -0.05 -1.56
CA GLY A 38 -5.68 0.18 -2.75
C GLY A 38 -5.00 -0.38 -4.01
N LYS A 39 -5.76 -0.50 -5.11
CA LYS A 39 -5.26 -0.93 -6.43
C LYS A 39 -4.29 0.11 -7.03
N LYS A 40 -3.07 0.26 -6.50
CA LYS A 40 -1.94 0.90 -7.21
C LYS A 40 -1.34 -0.08 -8.22
N GLY A 41 -2.16 -0.40 -9.22
CA GLY A 41 -1.88 -1.26 -10.36
C GLY A 41 -2.85 -0.99 -11.52
N GLY A 42 -4.00 -0.37 -11.24
CA GLY A 42 -4.77 0.34 -12.26
C GLY A 42 -4.04 1.63 -12.59
N LYS A 43 -3.17 1.56 -13.62
CA LYS A 43 -2.66 2.66 -14.43
C LYS A 43 -3.14 4.03 -13.94
N THR A 44 -2.27 4.79 -13.26
CA THR A 44 -2.41 6.25 -13.34
C THR A 44 -2.33 6.53 -14.83
N GLN A 45 -3.48 6.72 -15.49
CA GLN A 45 -3.49 7.17 -16.86
C GLN A 45 -2.77 8.52 -16.81
N LYS A 46 -1.52 8.51 -17.24
CA LYS A 46 -0.80 9.70 -17.64
C LYS A 46 -1.67 10.28 -18.75
N LYS A 47 -2.55 11.23 -18.40
CA LYS A 47 -3.14 12.11 -19.41
C LYS A 47 -1.95 12.86 -19.97
N SER A 48 -1.53 12.41 -21.16
CA SER A 48 -0.74 13.15 -22.13
C SER A 48 -1.33 14.53 -22.34
#